data_AF-A0A386WPH3-F1
#
_entry.id   AF-A0A386WPH3-F1
#
_cell.length_a   1.000
_cell.length_b   1.000
_cell.length_c   1.000
_cell.angle_alpha   90.00
_cell.angle_beta   90.00
_cell.angle_gamma   90.00
#
_symmetry.space_group_name_H-M   'P 1'
#
loop_
_entity.id
_entity.type
_entity.pdbx_description
1 polymer ?
#
loop_
_entity_poly.entity_id
_entity_poly.type
_entity_poly.pdbx_seq_one_letter_code
_entity_poly.pdbx_strand_id
1 'polypeptide(L)'
;MTAYVVEVNEGVIEASRQGVDWWLVFRARYATSGRLRETKPACIVGGLIEVACDDRDDADWLAAHMVDHGGLPRTAVRVKAAAQVEG
;
A
#
# COMPACT_ATOMS: atom_id res chain seq x y z
N MET A 1 17.02 -12.93 0.47
CA MET A 1 15.63 -12.84 0.96
C MET A 1 14.80 -12.18 -0.13
N THR A 2 13.67 -12.77 -0.51
CA THR A 2 12.72 -12.11 -1.40
C THR A 2 12.01 -11.03 -0.59
N ALA A 3 12.21 -9.76 -0.94
CA ALA A 3 11.46 -8.68 -0.31
C ALA A 3 9.98 -8.76 -0.72
N TYR A 4 9.06 -8.44 0.20
CA TYR A 4 7.62 -8.41 -0.06
C TYR A 4 7.11 -6.98 0.10
N VAL A 5 6.02 -6.67 -0.60
CA VAL A 5 5.34 -5.38 -0.50
C VAL A 5 3.84 -5.56 -0.42
N VAL A 6 3.19 -4.57 0.18
CA VAL A 6 1.75 -4.36 0.04
C VAL A 6 1.53 -3.28 -1.02
N GLU A 7 0.95 -3.65 -2.15
CA GLU A 7 0.46 -2.70 -3.15
C GLU A 7 -0.91 -2.17 -2.72
N VAL A 8 -1.04 -0.85 -2.76
CA VAL A 8 -2.25 -0.11 -2.41
C VAL A 8 -2.69 0.70 -3.63
N ASN A 9 -3.90 0.42 -4.09
CA ASN A 9 -4.56 1.13 -5.18
C ASN A 9 -5.40 2.28 -4.62
N GLU A 10 -4.84 3.48 -4.65
CA GLU A 10 -5.50 4.66 -4.12
C GLU A 10 -6.73 5.05 -4.93
N GLY A 11 -6.80 4.71 -6.23
CA GLY A 11 -7.97 4.99 -7.05
C GLY A 11 -9.21 4.25 -6.55
N VAL A 12 -9.05 3.02 -6.03
CA VAL A 12 -10.16 2.26 -5.41
C VAL A 12 -10.57 2.88 -4.07
N ILE A 13 -9.61 3.35 -3.28
CA ILE A 13 -9.87 4.04 -2.01
C ILE A 13 -10.63 5.35 -2.26
N GLU A 14 -10.18 6.14 -3.23
CA GLU A 14 -10.82 7.40 -3.62
C GLU A 14 -12.25 7.19 -4.13
N ALA A 15 -12.44 6.23 -5.04
CA ALA A 15 -13.76 5.95 -5.62
C ALA A 15 -14.76 5.39 -4.59
N SER A 16 -14.30 4.55 -3.66
CA SER A 16 -15.16 3.95 -2.62
C SER A 16 -15.35 4.84 -1.39
N ARG A 17 -14.45 5.80 -1.17
CA ARG A 17 -14.34 6.64 0.03
C ARG A 17 -14.10 5.86 1.33
N GLN A 18 -13.84 4.56 1.26
CA GLN A 18 -13.63 3.70 2.44
C GLN A 18 -12.18 3.79 2.92
N GLY A 19 -11.97 4.04 4.21
CA GLY A 19 -10.64 4.07 4.83
C GLY A 19 -9.73 5.22 4.39
N VAL A 20 -10.27 6.23 3.68
CA VAL A 20 -9.50 7.37 3.13
C VAL A 20 -8.70 8.08 4.23
N ASP A 21 -9.35 8.47 5.33
CA ASP A 21 -8.69 9.25 6.38
C ASP A 21 -7.56 8.46 7.04
N TRP A 22 -7.79 7.17 7.31
CA TRP A 22 -6.77 6.28 7.84
C TRP A 22 -5.59 6.17 6.89
N TRP A 23 -5.85 5.98 5.60
CA TRP A 23 -4.81 5.87 4.58
C TRP A 23 -3.99 7.14 4.45
N LEU A 24 -4.62 8.32 4.47
CA LEU A 24 -3.92 9.60 4.42
C LEU A 24 -3.01 9.81 5.63
N VAL A 25 -3.48 9.44 6.84
CA VAL A 25 -2.66 9.48 8.06
C VAL A 25 -1.50 8.49 7.97
N PHE A 26 -1.74 7.27 7.48
CA PHE A 26 -0.69 6.28 7.25
C PHE A 26 0.38 6.81 6.28
N ARG A 27 -0.04 7.39 5.14
CA ARG A 27 0.88 8.00 4.18
C ARG A 27 1.70 9.12 4.80
N ALA A 28 1.07 10.04 5.52
CA ALA A 28 1.76 11.14 6.17
C ALA A 28 2.80 10.65 7.19
N ARG A 29 2.48 9.60 7.95
CA ARG A 29 3.40 8.99 8.93
C ARG A 29 4.64 8.38 8.28
N TYR A 30 4.50 7.75 7.12
CA TYR A 30 5.59 7.03 6.46
C TYR A 30 6.22 7.78 5.27
N ALA A 31 5.78 9.01 4.98
CA ALA A 31 6.21 9.79 3.82
C ALA A 31 7.73 9.97 3.71
N THR A 32 8.44 10.07 4.84
CA THR A 32 9.90 10.28 4.89
C THR A 32 10.69 9.03 5.23
N SER A 33 10.01 7.89 5.46
CA SER A 33 10.65 6.66 5.93
C SER A 33 11.36 5.86 4.84
N GLY A 34 11.12 6.17 3.55
CA GLY A 34 11.52 5.34 2.43
C GLY A 34 10.71 4.04 2.28
N ARG A 35 9.77 3.76 3.20
CA ARG A 35 8.90 2.56 3.15
C ARG A 35 7.85 2.63 2.03
N LEU A 36 7.45 3.84 1.64
CA LEU A 36 6.45 4.06 0.59
C LEU A 36 7.14 4.34 -0.75
N ARG A 37 6.74 3.58 -1.77
CA ARG A 37 7.19 3.78 -3.15
C ARG A 37 6.01 3.94 -4.07
N GLU A 38 5.92 5.09 -4.74
CA GLU A 38 4.92 5.29 -5.78
C GLU A 38 5.39 4.62 -7.07
N THR A 39 4.69 3.56 -7.48
CA THR A 39 5.04 2.77 -8.69
C THR A 39 4.28 3.26 -9.92
N LYS A 40 3.09 3.82 -9.71
CA LYS A 40 2.33 4.48 -10.74
C LYS A 40 1.83 5.80 -10.18
N PRO A 41 2.32 6.94 -10.70
CA PRO A 41 1.91 8.24 -10.18
C PRO A 41 0.41 8.47 -10.37
N ALA A 42 -0.21 9.11 -9.39
CA ALA A 42 -1.59 9.57 -9.52
C ALA A 42 -1.72 10.55 -10.70
N CYS A 43 -2.66 10.30 -11.61
CA CYS A 43 -2.98 11.25 -12.69
C CYS A 43 -4.28 12.02 -12.40
N ILE A 44 -5.42 11.32 -12.39
CA ILE A 44 -6.75 11.91 -12.16
C ILE A 44 -7.47 11.22 -10.99
N VAL A 45 -7.19 9.92 -10.78
CA VAL A 45 -7.82 9.08 -9.76
C VAL A 45 -6.73 8.17 -9.19
N GLY A 46 -6.17 8.53 -8.03
CA GLY A 46 -5.17 7.80 -7.24
C GLY A 46 -3.92 7.20 -7.94
N GLY A 47 -2.89 6.92 -7.16
CA GLY A 47 -1.69 6.19 -7.60
C GLY A 47 -1.73 4.69 -7.25
N LEU A 48 -0.68 3.97 -7.67
CA LEU A 48 -0.31 2.68 -7.06
C LEU A 48 0.89 2.90 -6.14
N ILE A 49 0.69 2.65 -4.87
CA ILE A 49 1.72 2.78 -3.83
C ILE A 49 2.13 1.40 -3.36
N GLU A 50 3.41 1.13 -3.28
CA GLU A 50 3.95 -0.03 -2.59
C GLU A 50 4.43 0.35 -1.20
N VAL A 51 4.14 -0.51 -0.24
CA VAL A 51 4.62 -0.40 1.14
C VAL A 51 5.59 -1.55 1.39
N ALA A 52 6.87 -1.23 1.58
CA ALA A 52 7.92 -2.20 1.84
C ALA A 52 7.66 -2.99 3.13
N CYS A 53 7.90 -4.30 3.10
CA CYS A 53 7.77 -5.24 4.20
C CYS A 53 9.01 -6.14 4.27
N ASP A 54 9.35 -6.60 5.47
CA ASP A 54 10.58 -7.37 5.69
C ASP A 54 10.49 -8.79 5.10
N ASP A 55 9.32 -9.40 5.24
CA ASP A 55 9.00 -10.72 4.73
C ASP A 55 7.51 -10.83 4.36
N ARG A 56 7.10 -12.04 3.99
CA ARG A 56 5.72 -12.32 3.60
C ARG A 56 4.74 -12.19 4.77
N ASP A 57 5.14 -12.61 5.97
CA ASP A 57 4.24 -12.62 7.13
C ASP A 57 3.96 -11.19 7.59
N ASP A 58 4.96 -10.29 7.55
CA ASP A 58 4.77 -8.84 7.77
C ASP A 58 3.84 -8.24 6.70
N ALA A 59 4.00 -8.63 5.43
CA ALA A 59 3.15 -8.13 4.35
C ALA A 59 1.69 -8.61 4.48
N ASP A 60 1.48 -9.88 4.80
CA ASP A 60 0.15 -10.47 5.02
C ASP A 60 -0.52 -9.84 6.25
N TRP A 61 0.22 -9.65 7.35
CA TRP A 61 -0.28 -8.95 8.54
C TRP A 61 -0.66 -7.50 8.22
N LEU A 62 0.20 -6.76 7.51
CA LEU A 62 -0.04 -5.36 7.19
C LEU A 62 -1.25 -5.20 6.27
N ALA A 63 -1.39 -6.06 5.26
CA ALA A 63 -2.55 -6.06 4.36
C ALA A 63 -3.85 -6.32 5.12
N ALA A 64 -3.86 -7.28 6.06
CA ALA A 64 -5.00 -7.52 6.93
C ALA A 64 -5.30 -6.31 7.82
N HIS A 65 -4.27 -5.70 8.42
CA HIS A 65 -4.43 -4.53 9.27
C HIS A 65 -5.03 -3.32 8.51
N MET A 66 -4.57 -3.08 7.27
CA MET A 66 -5.12 -2.03 6.40
C MET A 66 -6.62 -2.23 6.10
N VAL A 67 -7.03 -3.47 5.87
CA VAL A 67 -8.44 -3.80 5.58
C VAL A 67 -9.28 -3.76 6.86
N ASP A 68 -8.89 -4.53 7.88
CA ASP A 68 -9.74 -4.79 9.04
C ASP A 68 -9.77 -3.61 10.03
N HIS A 69 -8.66 -2.89 10.17
CA HIS A 69 -8.57 -1.72 11.05
C HIS A 69 -8.55 -0.39 10.29
N GLY A 70 -7.87 -0.34 9.14
CA GLY A 70 -7.84 0.84 8.30
C GLY A 70 -9.14 1.06 7.51
N GLY A 71 -9.98 0.02 7.38
CA GLY A 71 -11.23 0.08 6.64
C GLY A 71 -11.03 0.22 5.13
N LEU A 72 -9.86 -0.14 4.60
CA LEU A 72 -9.61 -0.11 3.16
C LEU A 72 -10.41 -1.22 2.46
N PRO A 73 -10.89 -0.99 1.23
CA PRO A 73 -11.47 -2.06 0.43
C PRO A 73 -10.45 -3.17 0.20
N ARG A 74 -10.85 -4.44 0.36
CA ARG A 74 -9.99 -5.59 0.05
C ARG A 74 -9.45 -5.56 -1.37
N THR A 75 -10.23 -5.03 -2.31
CA THR A 75 -9.82 -4.88 -3.72
C THR A 75 -8.79 -3.79 -3.95
N ALA A 76 -8.55 -2.91 -2.96
CA ALA A 76 -7.52 -1.89 -3.01
C ALA A 76 -6.15 -2.38 -2.53
N VAL A 77 -6.08 -3.54 -1.88
CA VAL A 77 -4.87 -4.01 -1.18
C VAL A 77 -4.43 -5.36 -1.73
N ARG A 78 -3.14 -5.48 -2.08
CA ARG A 78 -2.58 -6.74 -2.59
C ARG A 78 -1.16 -6.98 -2.09
N VAL A 79 -0.92 -8.17 -1.53
CA VAL A 79 0.43 -8.64 -1.22
C VAL A 79 1.09 -9.18 -2.49
N LYS A 80 2.36 -8.79 -2.73
CA LYS A 80 3.17 -9.32 -3.82
C LYS A 80 4.64 -9.39 -3.43
N ALA A 81 5.39 -10.26 -4.11
CA ALA A 81 6.85 -10.20 -4.07
C ALA A 81 7.30 -8.87 -4.70
N ALA A 82 8.25 -8.19 -4.07
CA ALA A 82 8.89 -7.02 -4.67
C ALA A 82 9.54 -7.46 -5.98
N ALA A 83 9.24 -6.77 -7.07
CA ALA A 83 10.00 -6.97 -8.29
C ALA A 83 11.46 -6.62 -7.97
N GLN A 84 12.38 -7.56 -8.23
CA GLN A 84 13.80 -7.24 -8.16
C GLN A 84 14.05 -6.16 -9.21
N VAL A 85 14.35 -4.95 -8.77
CA VAL A 85 14.84 -3.91 -9.66
C VAL A 85 16.27 -4.34 -10.01
N GLU A 86 16.45 -4.97 -11.16
CA GLU A 86 17.77 -5.13 -11.75
C GLU A 86 18.22 -3.76 -12.26
N GLY A 87 19.32 -3.23 -11.70
CA GLY A 87 20.11 -2.13 -12.29
C GLY A 87 19.77 -0.74 -11.80
#